data_AF-A0AB37GM81-F1
#
_entry.id   AF-A0AB37GM81-F1
#
_cell.length_a   1.000
_cell.length_b   1.000
_cell.length_c   1.000
_cell.angle_alpha   90.00
_cell.angle_beta   90.00
_cell.angle_gamma   90.00
#
_symmetry.space_group_name_H-M   'P 1'
#
loop_
_entity.id
_entity.type
_entity.pdbx_description
1 polymer ?
#
loop_
_entity_poly.entity_id
_entity_poly.type
_entity_poly.pdbx_seq_one_letter_code
_entity_poly.pdbx_strand_id
1 'polypeptide(L)' 'MREKYINEGQAPSSLQEHCIRLSKKNNSVLYKVEQYLNKKMLSDTELAEIREIILDVSAEIVRLGQSLSGDLDERL' A
#
# COMPACT_ATOMS: atom_id res chain seq x y z
N MET A 1 12.73 -17.30 -14.23
CA MET A 1 11.36 -17.47 -14.78
C MET A 1 10.36 -17.30 -13.63
N ARG A 2 9.44 -16.33 -13.56
CA ARG A 2 8.84 -15.42 -14.54
C ARG A 2 8.70 -14.03 -13.92
N GLU A 3 9.28 -13.01 -14.54
CA GLU A 3 8.74 -11.64 -14.45
C GLU A 3 7.41 -11.64 -15.19
N LYS A 4 6.32 -11.32 -14.49
CA LYS A 4 4.98 -11.28 -15.08
C LYS A 4 4.54 -9.82 -15.24
N TYR A 5 4.59 -9.38 -16.49
CA TYR A 5 3.72 -8.42 -17.17
C TYR A 5 3.52 -7.06 -16.50
N ILE A 6 4.32 -6.09 -16.95
CA ILE A 6 3.90 -4.69 -16.99
C ILE A 6 2.73 -4.63 -17.97
N ASN A 7 1.57 -4.20 -17.47
CA ASN A 7 0.31 -4.15 -18.20
C ASN A 7 0.32 -2.90 -19.11
N GLU A 8 0.97 -3.01 -20.27
CA GLU A 8 0.98 -1.97 -21.32
C GLU A 8 -0.41 -1.92 -21.98
N GLY A 9 -1.33 -1.13 -21.44
CA GLY A 9 -2.65 -0.94 -22.08
C GLY A 9 -3.79 -0.46 -21.18
N GLN A 10 -3.60 -0.36 -19.86
CA GLN A 10 -4.54 0.39 -19.02
C GLN A 10 -4.20 1.87 -19.12
N ALA A 11 -5.21 2.71 -19.41
CA ALA A 11 -5.12 4.16 -19.20
C ALA A 11 -4.41 4.41 -17.86
N PRO A 12 -3.50 5.39 -17.76
CA PRO A 12 -2.75 5.62 -16.53
C PRO A 12 -3.78 5.80 -15.41
N SER A 13 -3.89 4.77 -14.56
CA SER A 13 -4.75 4.83 -13.39
C SER A 13 -4.40 6.11 -12.66
N SER A 14 -5.39 6.88 -12.21
CA SER A 14 -5.12 8.14 -11.52
C SER A 14 -4.06 7.93 -10.43
N LEU A 15 -3.26 8.96 -10.14
CA LEU A 15 -2.25 8.88 -9.09
C LEU A 15 -2.87 8.35 -7.78
N GLN A 16 -4.09 8.79 -7.48
CA GLN A 16 -4.88 8.28 -6.36
C GLN A 16 -5.14 6.78 -6.42
N GLU A 17 -5.60 6.25 -7.56
CA GLU A 17 -5.81 4.80 -7.73
C GLU A 17 -4.51 4.01 -7.58
N HIS A 18 -3.38 4.56 -8.06
CA HIS A 18 -2.08 3.94 -7.89
C HIS A 18 -1.68 3.87 -6.42
N CYS A 19 -1.81 4.98 -5.68
CA CYS A 19 -1.55 5.03 -4.24
C CYS A 19 -2.43 4.06 -3.46
N ILE A 20 -3.73 3.95 -3.79
CA ILE A 20 -4.63 2.97 -3.18
C ILE A 20 -4.12 1.53 -3.43
N ARG A 21 -3.65 1.21 -4.64
CA ARG A 21 -3.10 -0.13 -4.92
C ARG A 21 -1.82 -0.41 -4.12
N LEU A 22 -0.92 0.56 -4.00
CA LEU A 22 0.29 0.42 -3.19
C LEU A 22 -0.04 0.21 -1.71
N SER A 23 -0.96 0.99 -1.15
CA SER A 23 -1.46 0.84 0.22
C SER A 23 -2.04 -0.56 0.47
N LYS A 24 -2.90 -1.06 -0.44
CA LYS A 24 -3.43 -2.43 -0.37
C LYS A 24 -2.34 -3.49 -0.44
N LYS A 25 -1.33 -3.30 -1.30
CA LYS A 25 -0.20 -4.22 -1.41
C LYS A 25 0.64 -4.26 -0.12
N ASN A 26 0.90 -3.11 0.50
CA ASN A 26 1.57 -3.05 1.80
C ASN A 26 0.75 -3.77 2.89
N ASN A 27 -0.56 -3.52 2.96
CA ASN A 27 -1.42 -4.21 3.92
C ASN A 27 -1.43 -5.74 3.71
N SER A 28 -1.26 -6.21 2.46
CA SER A 28 -1.15 -7.65 2.18
C SER A 28 0.07 -8.31 2.82
N VAL A 29 1.13 -7.55 3.12
CA VAL A 29 2.34 -8.05 3.79
C VAL A 29 2.01 -8.52 5.20
N LEU A 30 1.13 -7.81 5.92
CA LEU A 30 0.70 -8.21 7.28
C LEU A 30 0.15 -9.63 7.28
N TYR A 31 -0.74 -9.94 6.34
CA TYR A 31 -1.30 -11.29 6.20
C TYR A 31 -0.21 -12.31 5.86
N LYS A 32 0.74 -11.99 4.98
CA LYS A 32 1.85 -12.88 4.64
C LYS A 32 2.76 -13.16 5.83
N VAL A 33 3.03 -12.15 6.66
CA VAL A 33 3.83 -12.30 7.89
C VAL A 33 3.10 -13.19 8.88
N GLU A 34 1.79 -12.99 9.10
CA GLU A 34 1.00 -13.86 9.98
C GLU A 34 1.04 -15.32 9.53
N GLN A 35 0.90 -15.57 8.22
CA GLN A 35 0.96 -16.92 7.66
C GLN A 35 2.35 -17.53 7.77
N TYR A 36 3.40 -16.76 7.51
CA TYR A 36 4.79 -17.23 7.57
C TYR A 36 5.20 -17.61 9.00
N LEU A 37 4.82 -16.78 9.97
CA LEU A 37 5.14 -17.01 11.39
C LEU A 37 4.14 -17.95 12.07
N ASN A 38 3.01 -18.26 11.42
CA ASN A 38 1.85 -18.91 12.03
C ASN A 38 1.45 -18.26 13.37
N LYS A 39 1.54 -16.93 13.43
CA LYS A 39 1.36 -16.12 14.64
C LYS A 39 0.59 -14.85 14.30
N LYS A 40 -0.32 -14.44 15.18
CA LYS A 40 -1.06 -13.18 15.02
C LYS A 40 -0.14 -12.00 15.28
N MET A 41 -0.21 -10.95 14.45
CA MET A 41 0.65 -9.76 14.63
C MET A 41 0.44 -9.14 16.02
N LEU A 42 -0.79 -9.10 16.50
CA LEU A 42 -1.15 -8.51 17.80
C LEU A 42 -0.77 -9.38 19.02
N SER A 43 -0.19 -10.56 18.80
CA SER A 43 0.20 -11.47 19.89
C SER A 43 1.65 -11.30 20.35
N ASP A 44 2.37 -10.35 19.77
CA ASP A 44 3.77 -10.06 20.05
C ASP A 44 4.00 -8.55 19.94
N THR A 45 4.74 -7.96 20.88
CA THR A 45 4.98 -6.52 20.88
C THR A 45 5.71 -6.05 19.63
N GLU A 46 6.76 -6.77 19.22
CA GLU A 46 7.55 -6.41 18.04
C GLU A 46 6.73 -6.56 16.75
N LEU A 47 5.91 -7.61 16.65
CA LEU A 47 5.00 -7.77 15.50
C LEU A 47 3.89 -6.71 15.49
N ALA A 48 3.42 -6.26 16.66
CA ALA A 48 2.46 -5.17 16.75
C ALA A 48 3.08 -3.85 16.25
N GLU A 49 4.32 -3.55 16.62
CA GLU A 49 5.04 -2.37 16.12
C GLU A 49 5.28 -2.44 14.60
N ILE A 50 5.71 -3.59 14.09
CA ILE A 50 5.83 -3.80 12.63
C ILE A 50 4.49 -3.56 11.93
N ARG A 51 3.39 -4.02 12.53
CA ARG A 51 2.04 -3.80 11.99
C ARG A 51 1.69 -2.31 11.95
N GLU A 52 1.95 -1.58 13.03
CA GLU A 52 1.68 -0.13 13.09
C GLU A 52 2.45 0.63 12.02
N ILE A 53 3.76 0.39 11.91
CA ILE A 53 4.61 1.03 10.89
C ILE A 53 4.05 0.79 9.47
N ILE A 54 3.65 -0.45 9.15
CA ILE A 54 3.10 -0.75 7.82
C ILE A 54 1.77 -0.03 7.59
N LEU A 55 0.90 0.03 8.59
CA LEU A 55 -0.40 0.71 8.47
C LEU A 55 -0.25 2.22 8.33
N ASP A 56 0.68 2.81 9.07
CA ASP A 56 0.98 4.25 9.00
C ASP A 56 1.50 4.63 7.61
N VAL A 57 2.48 3.89 7.10
CA VAL A 57 3.00 4.08 5.74
C VAL A 57 1.90 3.87 4.69
N SER A 58 1.06 2.84 4.86
CA SER A 58 -0.09 2.61 3.96
C SER A 58 -1.09 3.77 3.96
N ALA A 59 -1.30 4.43 5.10
CA ALA A 59 -2.17 5.59 5.21
C ALA A 59 -1.52 6.84 4.58
N GLU A 60 -0.21 7.04 4.79
CA GLU A 60 0.55 8.13 4.17
C GLU A 60 0.55 8.05 2.64
N ILE A 61 0.74 6.86 2.07
CA ILE A 61 0.68 6.65 0.62
C ILE A 61 -0.66 7.13 0.06
N VAL A 62 -1.78 6.80 0.73
CA VAL A 62 -3.12 7.23 0.28
C VAL A 62 -3.26 8.74 0.38
N ARG A 63 -2.82 9.35 1.49
CA ARG A 63 -2.84 10.80 1.66
C ARG A 63 -2.01 11.52 0.61
N LEU A 64 -0.83 10.99 0.27
CA LEU A 64 0.04 11.53 -0.77
C LEU A 64 -0.68 11.56 -2.13
N GLY A 65 -1.39 10.48 -2.47
CA GLY A 65 -2.22 10.44 -3.68
C GLY A 65 -3.29 11.52 -3.69
N GLN A 66 -3.94 11.75 -2.55
CA GLN A 66 -5.01 12.74 -2.42
C GLN A 66 -4.47 14.17 -2.56
N SER A 67 -3.39 14.50 -1.84
CA SER A 67 -2.77 15.83 -1.89
C SER A 67 -2.29 16.18 -3.29
N LEU A 68 -1.59 15.26 -3.95
CA LEU A 68 -1.04 15.50 -5.28
C LEU A 68 -2.09 15.49 -6.40
N SER A 69 -3.21 14.79 -6.18
CA SER A 69 -4.33 14.83 -7.13
C SER A 69 -5.14 16.11 -6.97
N GLY A 70 -5.29 16.64 -5.74
CA GLY A 70 -5.94 17.92 -5.46
C GLY A 70 -5.16 19.12 -6.03
N ASP A 71 -3.83 19.12 -5.91
CA ASP A 71 -2.96 20.17 -6.47
C ASP A 71 -3.00 20.24 -8.01
N LEU A 72 -3.41 19.16 -8.68
CA LEU A 72 -3.49 19.11 -10.15
C LEU A 72 -4.78 19.77 -10.68
N ASP A 73 -5.88 19.66 -9.95
CA ASP A 73 -7.18 20.24 -10.33
C ASP A 73 -7.24 21.76 -10.10
N GLU A 74 -6.52 22.31 -9.11
CA GLU A 74 -6.50 23.76 -8.85
C GLU A 74 -5.63 24.56 -9.83
N ARG A 75 -4.84 23.90 -10.69
CA ARG A 75 -3.90 24.54 -11.64
C ARG A 75 -4.39 24.56 -13.10
N LEU A 76 -5.62 24.13 -13.34
CA LEU A 76 -6.32 24.18 -14.64
C LEU A 76 -7.40 25.27 -14.64
#